data_AF-A0A813S8G2-F1
#
_entry.id   AF-A0A813S8G2-F1
#
_cell.length_a   1.000
_cell.length_b   1.000
_cell.length_c   1.000
_cell.angle_alpha   90.00
_cell.angle_beta   90.00
_cell.angle_gamma   90.00
#
_symmetry.space_group_name_H-M   'P 1'
#
loop_
_entity.id
_entity.type
_entity.pdbx_description
1 polymer ?
#
loop_
_entity_poly.entity_id
_entity_poly.type
_entity_poly.pdbx_seq_one_letter_code
_entity_poly.pdbx_strand_id
1 'polypeptide(L)'
;MATQQQSYNDKKDTHSEYENEAFQKAKFANGIPSSKQPVNNGQPQKIKDTNNAGRYLYQYEFINDFGEEISIRLDNAVDYQDSNPNQGPHYNAGPKGGKLKQHHYFKKYNN
;
A
#
# COMPACT_ATOMS: atom_id res chain seq x y z
N MET A 1 -5.77 -27.04 -15.73
CA MET A 1 -6.68 -26.17 -14.97
C MET A 1 -6.30 -24.74 -15.32
N ALA A 2 -7.21 -23.96 -15.89
CA ALA A 2 -6.94 -22.56 -16.19
C ALA A 2 -6.97 -21.79 -14.87
N THR A 3 -5.80 -21.43 -14.34
CA THR A 3 -5.69 -20.42 -13.28
C THR A 3 -6.32 -19.15 -13.82
N GLN A 4 -7.43 -18.70 -13.23
CA GLN A 4 -7.95 -17.37 -13.50
C GLN A 4 -6.80 -16.39 -13.26
N GLN A 5 -6.31 -15.77 -14.32
CA GLN A 5 -5.42 -14.61 -14.23
C GLN A 5 -6.25 -13.52 -13.55
N GLN A 6 -6.18 -13.47 -12.22
CA GLN A 6 -6.71 -12.35 -11.48
C GLN A 6 -5.99 -11.10 -12.05
N SER A 7 -6.75 -10.09 -12.45
CA SER A 7 -6.14 -8.84 -12.89
C SER A 7 -5.50 -8.19 -11.68
N TYR A 8 -4.17 -8.19 -11.63
CA TYR A 8 -3.39 -7.47 -10.62
C TYR A 8 -3.14 -6.08 -11.18
N ASN A 9 -3.11 -5.06 -10.31
CA ASN A 9 -2.96 -3.63 -10.67
C ASN A 9 -4.22 -2.90 -11.18
N ASP A 10 -5.41 -3.48 -11.03
CA ASP A 10 -6.66 -2.69 -11.17
C ASP A 10 -6.69 -1.61 -10.08
N LYS A 11 -7.28 -0.44 -10.39
CA LYS A 11 -7.52 0.62 -9.39
C LYS A 11 -8.51 0.09 -8.36
N LYS A 12 -7.99 -0.51 -7.29
CA LYS A 12 -8.77 -1.16 -6.24
C LYS A 12 -8.56 -0.45 -4.91
N ASP A 13 -9.59 0.27 -4.50
CA ASP A 13 -9.60 0.93 -3.21
C ASP A 13 -10.34 0.05 -2.19
N THR A 14 -9.81 -0.06 -0.96
CA THR A 14 -10.41 -0.88 0.10
C THR A 14 -10.42 -0.13 1.42
N HIS A 15 -11.39 -0.46 2.27
CA HIS A 15 -11.46 0.04 3.64
C HIS A 15 -11.35 -1.13 4.62
N SER A 16 -10.61 -0.93 5.69
CA SER A 16 -10.34 -1.94 6.73
C SER A 16 -10.50 -1.33 8.11
N GLU A 17 -10.77 -2.17 9.10
CA GLU A 17 -10.82 -1.68 10.48
C GLU A 17 -9.42 -1.55 11.08
N TYR A 18 -8.49 -2.39 10.61
CA TYR A 18 -7.13 -2.48 11.16
C TYR A 18 -6.07 -2.26 10.08
N GLU A 19 -4.93 -1.71 10.50
CA GLU A 19 -3.77 -1.48 9.63
C GLU A 19 -3.26 -2.77 8.98
N ASN A 20 -3.09 -3.84 9.77
CA ASN A 20 -2.63 -5.12 9.24
C ASN A 20 -3.59 -5.69 8.19
N GLU A 21 -4.91 -5.50 8.37
CA GLU A 21 -5.91 -5.94 7.40
C GLU A 21 -5.77 -5.16 6.08
N ALA A 22 -5.57 -3.83 6.15
CA ALA A 22 -5.30 -3.01 4.96
C ALA A 22 -4.02 -3.45 4.24
N PHE A 23 -2.96 -3.76 4.98
CA PHE A 23 -1.71 -4.28 4.42
C PHE A 23 -1.90 -5.64 3.72
N GLN A 24 -2.64 -6.58 4.33
CA GLN A 24 -2.94 -7.87 3.69
C GLN A 24 -3.81 -7.70 2.44
N LYS A 25 -4.78 -6.78 2.45
CA LYS A 25 -5.58 -6.47 1.26
C LYS A 25 -4.72 -5.87 0.14
N ALA A 26 -3.76 -5.01 0.47
CA ALA A 26 -2.78 -4.48 -0.49
C ALA A 26 -1.94 -5.60 -1.11
N LYS A 27 -1.42 -6.53 -0.28
CA LYS A 27 -0.69 -7.71 -0.76
C LYS A 27 -1.55 -8.58 -1.69
N PHE A 28 -2.76 -8.91 -1.26
CA PHE A 28 -3.69 -9.74 -2.04
C PHE A 28 -4.07 -9.10 -3.38
N ALA A 29 -4.34 -7.79 -3.41
CA ALA A 29 -4.67 -7.04 -4.62
C ALA A 29 -3.53 -7.01 -5.65
N ASN A 30 -2.30 -7.27 -5.23
CA ASN A 30 -1.10 -7.27 -6.08
C ASN A 30 -0.48 -8.67 -6.25
N GLY A 31 -1.19 -9.74 -5.86
CA GLY A 31 -0.71 -11.11 -6.08
C GLY A 31 0.48 -11.50 -5.20
N ILE A 32 0.60 -10.85 -4.05
CA ILE A 32 1.66 -11.13 -3.08
C ILE A 32 1.09 -12.07 -2.00
N PRO A 33 1.67 -13.27 -1.80
CA PRO A 33 1.26 -14.16 -0.74
C PRO A 33 1.36 -13.51 0.64
N SER A 34 0.41 -13.81 1.54
CA SER A 34 0.40 -13.28 2.92
C SER A 34 1.69 -13.60 3.69
N SER A 35 2.31 -14.75 3.42
CA SER A 35 3.58 -15.19 4.01
C SER A 35 4.82 -14.52 3.39
N LYS A 36 4.71 -13.96 2.17
CA LYS A 36 5.84 -13.35 1.45
C LYS A 36 6.38 -12.17 2.26
N GLN A 37 7.69 -12.18 2.49
CA GLN A 37 8.40 -11.09 3.15
C GLN A 37 8.86 -10.04 2.12
N PRO A 38 8.98 -8.76 2.53
CA PRO A 38 9.62 -7.73 1.72
C PRO A 38 11.04 -8.10 1.29
N VAL A 39 11.46 -7.65 0.09
CA VAL A 39 12.78 -7.96 -0.49
C VAL A 39 13.95 -7.42 0.35
N ASN A 40 13.73 -6.34 1.10
CA ASN A 40 14.75 -5.70 1.93
C ASN A 40 14.84 -6.36 3.32
N ASN A 41 15.14 -7.67 3.36
CA ASN A 41 15.19 -8.47 4.60
C ASN A 41 13.94 -8.31 5.48
N GLY A 42 12.78 -8.19 4.84
CA GLY A 42 11.51 -8.00 5.54
C GLY A 42 11.26 -6.59 6.10
N GLN A 43 12.16 -5.64 5.90
CA GLN A 43 12.05 -4.29 6.45
C GLN A 43 11.56 -3.26 5.42
N PRO A 44 10.71 -2.30 5.81
CA PRO A 44 10.37 -1.18 4.95
C PRO A 44 11.57 -0.25 4.77
N GLN A 45 11.63 0.40 3.62
CA GLN A 45 12.53 1.51 3.36
C GLN A 45 11.89 2.82 3.84
N LYS A 46 12.68 3.67 4.49
CA LYS A 46 12.26 5.04 4.84
C LYS A 46 12.48 5.95 3.63
N ILE A 47 11.42 6.57 3.13
CA ILE A 47 11.50 7.56 2.06
C ILE A 47 11.02 8.92 2.57
N LYS A 48 11.54 10.02 2.02
CA LYS A 48 11.10 11.36 2.42
C LYS A 48 9.75 11.68 1.80
N ASP A 49 8.82 12.14 2.62
CA ASP A 49 7.59 12.78 2.19
C ASP A 49 7.90 14.21 1.74
N THR A 50 7.99 14.42 0.43
CA THR A 50 8.24 15.74 -0.15
C THR A 50 7.02 16.66 -0.03
N ASN A 51 5.84 16.10 0.25
CA ASN A 51 4.58 16.84 0.27
C ASN A 51 4.12 17.19 1.69
N ASN A 52 4.68 16.55 2.73
CA ASN A 52 4.28 16.76 4.12
C ASN A 52 5.48 17.00 5.06
N ALA A 53 6.03 18.21 4.98
CA ALA A 53 7.01 18.77 5.92
C ALA A 53 8.28 17.89 6.18
N GLY A 54 8.66 17.02 5.24
CA GLY A 54 9.85 16.18 5.40
C GLY A 54 9.68 15.01 6.36
N ARG A 55 8.44 14.61 6.69
CA ARG A 55 8.17 13.36 7.42
C ARG A 55 8.65 12.17 6.60
N TYR A 56 8.92 11.04 7.26
CA TYR A 56 9.26 9.81 6.55
C TYR A 56 8.00 8.99 6.26
N LEU A 57 7.94 8.41 5.06
CA LEU A 57 7.02 7.36 4.68
C LEU A 57 7.75 6.02 4.73
N TYR A 58 7.00 4.94 4.90
CA TYR A 58 7.54 3.59 4.91
C TYR A 58 7.09 2.85 3.65
N GLN A 59 8.04 2.41 2.82
CA GLN A 59 7.77 1.65 1.60
C GLN A 59 8.28 0.22 1.72
N TYR A 60 7.38 -0.74 1.56
CA TYR A 60 7.68 -2.16 1.44
C TYR A 60 7.76 -2.53 -0.04
N GLU A 61 8.78 -3.28 -0.41
CA GLU A 61 8.96 -3.77 -1.78
C GLU A 61 8.85 -5.29 -1.80
N PHE A 62 8.15 -5.81 -2.80
CA PHE A 62 7.88 -7.24 -2.96
C PHE A 62 8.11 -7.67 -4.40
N ILE A 63 8.35 -8.96 -4.58
CA ILE A 63 8.18 -9.64 -5.86
C ILE A 63 6.93 -10.49 -5.72
N ASN A 64 5.92 -10.22 -6.55
CA ASN A 64 4.67 -10.99 -6.55
C ASN A 64 4.86 -12.38 -7.20
N ASP A 65 3.82 -13.21 -7.19
CA ASP A 65 3.90 -14.56 -7.78
C ASP A 65 4.04 -14.56 -9.31
N PHE A 66 3.93 -13.39 -9.95
CA PHE A 66 4.13 -13.17 -11.38
C PHE A 66 5.54 -12.68 -11.73
N GLY A 67 6.40 -12.49 -10.72
CA GLY A 67 7.76 -11.99 -10.90
C GLY A 67 7.86 -10.47 -11.05
N GLU A 68 6.79 -9.73 -10.78
CA GLU A 68 6.77 -8.27 -10.88
C GLU A 68 7.16 -7.60 -9.55
N GLU A 69 7.87 -6.48 -9.64
CA GLU A 69 8.21 -5.66 -8.48
C GLU A 69 7.03 -4.78 -8.08
N ILE A 70 6.54 -4.96 -6.86
CA ILE A 70 5.41 -4.22 -6.29
C ILE A 70 5.90 -3.38 -5.10
N SER A 71 5.44 -2.14 -5.05
CA SER A 71 5.63 -1.25 -3.90
C SER A 71 4.31 -1.12 -3.12
N ILE A 72 4.38 -1.26 -1.80
CA ILE A 72 3.31 -0.94 -0.86
C ILE A 72 3.85 0.12 0.10
N ARG A 73 3.30 1.33 0.06
CA ARG A 73 3.78 2.47 0.84
C ARG A 73 2.73 2.90 1.86
N LEU A 74 3.13 3.03 3.12
CA LEU A 74 2.32 3.62 4.17
C LEU A 74 2.37 5.13 4.05
N ASP A 75 1.24 5.73 3.68
CA ASP A 75 1.10 7.18 3.57
C ASP A 75 0.44 7.74 4.83
N ASN A 76 0.95 8.90 5.25
CA ASN A 76 0.38 9.62 6.37
C ASN A 76 -0.99 10.16 5.98
N ALA A 77 -1.89 10.26 6.96
CA ALA A 77 -3.13 10.98 6.78
C ALA A 77 -2.81 12.43 6.39
N VAL A 78 -3.48 12.92 5.34
CA VAL A 78 -3.39 14.31 4.90
C VAL A 78 -4.72 14.97 5.20
N ASP A 79 -4.67 15.98 6.08
CA ASP A 79 -5.80 16.86 6.32
C ASP A 79 -5.80 17.93 5.22
N TYR A 80 -6.76 17.84 4.30
CA TYR A 80 -6.96 18.88 3.30
C TYR A 80 -7.90 19.93 3.89
N GLN A 81 -7.46 21.18 3.97
CA GLN A 81 -8.28 22.28 4.54
C GLN A 81 -9.51 22.62 3.68
N ASP A 82 -9.55 22.18 2.42
CA ASP A 82 -10.65 22.47 1.48
C ASP A 82 -11.24 21.18 0.91
N SER A 83 -12.52 20.94 1.24
CA SER A 83 -13.57 20.16 0.52
C SER A 83 -13.28 18.74 0.00
N ASN A 84 -12.04 18.25 0.08
CA ASN A 84 -11.65 16.92 -0.35
C ASN A 84 -11.69 15.99 0.88
N PRO A 85 -12.30 14.80 0.81
CA PRO A 85 -12.42 13.94 1.98
C PRO A 85 -11.02 13.66 2.52
N ASN A 86 -10.80 14.00 3.80
CA ASN A 86 -9.56 13.71 4.51
C ASN A 86 -9.17 12.27 4.22
N GLN A 87 -7.99 12.09 3.62
CA GLN A 87 -7.49 10.74 3.41
C GLN A 87 -6.98 10.26 4.75
N GLY A 88 -7.76 9.39 5.39
CA GLY A 88 -7.32 8.64 6.56
C GLY A 88 -6.03 7.86 6.26
N PRO A 89 -5.38 7.29 7.29
CA PRO A 89 -4.16 6.52 7.05
C PRO A 89 -4.45 5.35 6.11
N HIS A 90 -3.54 5.12 5.17
CA HIS A 90 -3.75 4.14 4.11
C HIS A 90 -2.43 3.62 3.56
N TYR A 91 -2.50 2.45 2.94
CA TYR A 91 -1.45 1.95 2.09
C TYR A 91 -1.73 2.30 0.63
N ASN A 92 -0.73 2.86 -0.05
CA ASN A 92 -0.70 3.01 -1.49
C ASN A 92 0.04 1.83 -2.11
N ALA A 93 -0.54 1.17 -3.11
CA ALA A 93 0.05 -0.02 -3.73
C ALA A 93 0.04 0.00 -5.26
N GLY A 94 0.97 -0.75 -5.85
CA GLY A 94 1.06 -0.99 -7.29
C GLY A 94 2.49 -1.30 -7.76
N PRO A 95 2.72 -1.39 -9.08
CA PRO A 95 4.04 -1.63 -9.65
C PRO A 95 5.06 -0.59 -9.20
N LYS A 96 6.25 -1.06 -8.83
CA LYS A 96 7.35 -0.20 -8.42
C LYS A 96 7.77 0.74 -9.55
N GLY A 97 8.15 1.96 -9.17
CA GLY A 97 8.54 3.02 -10.12
C GLY A 97 7.37 3.69 -10.83
N GLY A 98 6.15 3.17 -10.68
CA GLY A 98 4.93 3.78 -11.18
C GLY A 98 4.22 4.65 -10.13
N LYS A 99 3.13 5.29 -10.56
CA LYS A 99 2.17 5.90 -9.63
C LYS A 99 1.42 4.78 -8.90
N LEU A 100 1.49 4.77 -7.57
CA LEU A 100 0.71 3.87 -6.73
C LEU A 100 -0.75 4.35 -6.70
N LYS A 101 -1.64 3.63 -7.38
CA LYS A 101 -3.04 4.06 -7.64
C LYS A 101 -4.07 3.34 -6.78
N GLN A 102 -3.66 2.32 -6.02
CA GLN A 102 -4.54 1.56 -5.16
C GLN A 102 -4.46 2.10 -3.74
N HIS A 103 -5.62 2.44 -3.16
CA HIS A 103 -5.68 3.01 -1.82
C HIS A 103 -6.33 2.02 -0.84
N HIS A 104 -5.58 1.55 0.14
CA HIS A 104 -6.05 0.62 1.17
C HIS A 104 -6.13 1.33 2.52
N TYR A 105 -7.29 1.93 2.79
CA TYR A 105 -7.57 2.71 3.99
C TYR A 105 -7.78 1.83 5.23
N PHE A 106 -7.42 2.38 6.39
CA PHE A 106 -7.75 1.79 7.69
C PHE A 106 -8.14 2.84 8.72
N LYS A 107 -8.86 2.43 9.77
CA LYS A 107 -9.18 3.31 10.90
C LYS A 107 -7.92 3.55 11.75
N LYS A 108 -7.64 4.83 12.05
CA LYS A 108 -6.64 5.19 13.06
C LYS A 108 -7.29 5.06 14.44
N TYR A 109 -6.86 4.10 15.24
CA TYR A 109 -7.22 4.11 16.66
C TYR A 109 -6.34 5.17 17.33
N ASN A 110 -6.95 6.24 17.84
CA ASN A 110 -6.29 7.15 18.76
C ASN A 110 -6.23 6.43 20.11
N ASN A 111 -5.05 5.92 20.47
CA ASN A 111 -4.72 5.61 21.86
C ASN A 111 -4.40 6.90 22.60
#